data_AF-Q2S3M9-F1
#
_entry.id   AF-Q2S3M9-F1
#
_cell.length_a   1.000
_cell.length_b   1.000
_cell.length_c   1.000
_cell.angle_alpha   90.00
_cell.angle_beta   90.00
_cell.angle_gamma   90.00
#
_symmetry.space_group_name_H-M   'P 1'
#
loop_
_entity.id
_entity.type
_entity.pdbx_description
1 polymer ?
#
loop_
_entity_poly.entity_id
_entity_poly.type
_entity_poly.pdbx_seq_one_letter_code
_entity_poly.pdbx_strand_id
1 'polypeptide(L)'
;MKRHGPPSLTTTSGPMSDRIRRGMLIKNNGSEAVEVSLSSRQLRLAPDEEAFITPEEGRSSPLRRALQERSIAIVRPATPAEDEALSERLDAQ
;
A
#
# COMPACT_ATOMS: atom_id res chain seq x y z
N MET A 1 -0.11 56.43 -14.66
CA MET A 1 -0.88 55.17 -14.49
C MET A 1 0.00 54.00 -14.90
N LYS A 2 0.65 53.28 -13.97
CA LYS A 2 1.33 52.01 -14.25
C LYS A 2 0.94 51.04 -13.14
N ARG A 3 0.19 50.01 -13.50
CA ARG A 3 -0.45 49.06 -12.57
C ARG A 3 0.62 48.09 -12.04
N HIS A 4 0.69 47.95 -10.72
CA HIS A 4 1.41 46.88 -10.05
C HIS A 4 0.74 45.54 -10.40
N GLY A 5 1.46 44.65 -11.08
CA GLY A 5 1.08 43.25 -11.19
C GLY A 5 1.30 42.55 -9.85
N PRO A 6 0.45 41.59 -9.46
CA PRO A 6 0.65 40.85 -8.22
C PRO A 6 1.89 39.94 -8.35
N PRO A 7 2.65 39.70 -7.26
CA PRO A 7 3.69 38.68 -7.28
C PRO A 7 3.01 37.31 -7.39
N SER A 8 3.31 36.58 -8.47
CA SER A 8 2.94 35.17 -8.58
C SER A 8 3.55 34.41 -7.41
N LEU A 9 2.70 33.88 -6.54
CA LEU A 9 3.06 32.85 -5.57
C LEU A 9 3.55 31.64 -6.36
N THR A 10 4.86 31.53 -6.56
CA THR A 10 5.49 30.25 -6.87
C THR A 10 5.28 29.39 -5.64
N THR A 11 4.25 28.56 -5.68
CA THR A 11 4.05 27.49 -4.71
C THR A 11 5.34 26.68 -4.70
N THR A 12 6.03 26.72 -3.56
CA THR A 12 7.17 25.87 -3.28
C THR A 12 6.75 24.42 -3.54
N SER A 13 7.19 23.83 -4.65
CA SER A 13 7.23 22.37 -4.74
C SER A 13 8.45 21.97 -3.94
N GLY A 14 8.25 21.79 -2.63
CA GLY A 14 9.20 21.06 -1.81
C GLY A 14 9.48 19.71 -2.47
N PRO A 15 10.67 19.11 -2.28
CA PRO A 15 11.02 17.85 -2.91
C PRO A 15 9.89 16.86 -2.62
N MET A 16 9.21 16.44 -3.70
CA MET A 16 8.28 15.32 -3.71
C MET A 16 8.97 14.25 -2.92
N SER A 17 8.51 14.03 -1.69
CA SER A 17 9.12 13.05 -0.83
C SER A 17 9.09 11.75 -1.62
N ASP A 18 10.27 11.33 -2.07
CA ASP A 18 10.64 9.95 -2.34
C ASP A 18 10.57 9.21 -1.00
N ARG A 19 9.42 9.30 -0.33
CA ARG A 19 8.94 8.29 0.58
C ARG A 19 8.58 7.18 -0.38
N ILE A 20 9.58 6.38 -0.74
CA ILE A 20 9.43 5.08 -1.35
C ILE A 20 8.21 4.46 -0.65
N ARG A 21 7.09 4.40 -1.37
CA ARG A 21 5.84 3.89 -0.79
C ARG A 21 6.07 2.39 -0.69
N ARG A 22 6.53 1.94 0.46
CA ARG A 22 6.77 0.52 0.69
C ARG A 22 5.44 -0.21 0.81
N GLY A 23 5.45 -1.47 0.39
CA GLY A 23 4.42 -2.42 0.72
C GLY A 23 4.28 -2.62 2.23
N MET A 24 3.30 -3.43 2.61
CA MET A 24 3.07 -3.78 4.01
C MET A 24 2.96 -5.29 4.18
N LEU A 25 3.44 -5.77 5.32
CA LEU A 25 3.16 -7.11 5.81
C LEU A 25 1.81 -7.06 6.53
N ILE A 26 0.87 -7.82 6.02
CA ILE A 26 -0.43 -8.02 6.65
C ILE A 26 -0.53 -9.45 7.15
N LYS A 27 -1.33 -9.64 8.21
CA LYS A 27 -1.59 -10.94 8.82
C LYS A 27 -3.08 -11.16 8.95
N ASN A 28 -3.54 -12.37 8.67
CA ASN A 28 -4.89 -12.78 9.04
C ASN A 28 -4.93 -13.08 10.56
N ASN A 29 -5.67 -12.25 11.29
CA ASN A 29 -5.88 -12.42 12.74
C ASN A 29 -7.26 -13.03 13.04
N GLY A 30 -8.03 -13.37 12.01
CA GLY A 30 -9.28 -14.10 12.12
C GLY A 30 -9.06 -15.60 12.29
N SER A 31 -10.14 -16.28 12.64
CA SER A 31 -10.18 -17.74 12.81
C SER A 31 -10.46 -18.50 11.49
N GLU A 32 -10.77 -17.77 10.42
CA GLU A 32 -11.14 -18.31 9.11
C GLU A 32 -10.20 -17.78 8.02
N ALA A 33 -10.09 -18.50 6.91
CA ALA A 33 -9.32 -18.05 5.76
C ALA A 33 -9.97 -16.84 5.10
N VAL A 34 -9.18 -15.83 4.75
CA VAL A 34 -9.65 -14.61 4.10
C VAL A 34 -9.12 -14.54 2.68
N GLU A 35 -10.01 -14.26 1.74
CA GLU A 35 -9.68 -14.02 0.34
C GLU A 35 -9.91 -12.55 0.00
N VAL A 36 -8.85 -11.88 -0.46
CA VAL A 36 -8.85 -10.47 -0.81
C VAL A 36 -8.49 -10.33 -2.27
N SER A 37 -9.41 -9.81 -3.08
CA SER A 37 -9.13 -9.43 -4.45
C SER A 37 -8.33 -8.13 -4.46
N LEU A 38 -7.02 -8.23 -4.64
CA LEU A 38 -6.15 -7.07 -4.78
C LEU A 38 -6.13 -6.62 -6.24
N SER A 39 -5.55 -5.45 -6.51
CA SER A 39 -5.49 -4.87 -7.86
C SER A 39 -4.70 -5.75 -8.84
N SER A 40 -3.67 -6.45 -8.36
CA SER A 40 -2.74 -7.22 -9.17
C SER A 40 -3.02 -8.72 -9.15
N ARG A 41 -3.62 -9.23 -8.07
CA ARG A 41 -3.83 -10.67 -7.83
C ARG A 41 -4.92 -10.93 -6.80
N GLN A 42 -5.35 -12.19 -6.68
CA GLN A 42 -6.11 -12.62 -5.50
C GLN A 42 -5.14 -13.08 -4.41
N LEU A 43 -5.30 -12.55 -3.21
CA LEU A 43 -4.54 -12.94 -2.04
C LEU A 43 -5.42 -13.78 -1.12
N ARG A 44 -4.97 -15.00 -0.82
CA ARG A 44 -5.61 -15.87 0.16
C ARG A 44 -4.68 -16.01 1.36
N LEU A 45 -5.23 -15.78 2.55
CA LEU A 45 -4.52 -15.88 3.82
C LEU A 45 -5.25 -16.85 4.73
N ALA A 46 -4.62 -17.95 5.12
CA ALA A 46 -5.12 -18.82 6.19
C ALA A 46 -5.07 -18.11 7.56
N PRO A 47 -5.76 -18.63 8.59
CA PRO A 47 -5.64 -18.11 9.95
C PRO A 47 -4.18 -18.06 10.40
N ASP A 48 -3.77 -16.97 11.04
CA ASP A 48 -2.39 -16.70 11.47
C ASP A 48 -1.36 -16.55 10.33
N GLU A 49 -1.76 -16.61 9.05
CA GLU A 49 -0.85 -16.45 7.91
C GLU A 49 -0.55 -14.98 7.61
N GLU A 50 0.69 -14.73 7.16
CA GLU A 50 1.20 -13.41 6.84
C GLU A 50 1.53 -13.32 5.34
N ALA A 51 1.19 -12.19 4.71
CA ALA A 51 1.61 -11.92 3.34
C ALA A 51 1.95 -10.46 3.12
N PHE A 52 2.83 -10.22 2.16
CA PHE A 52 3.18 -8.89 1.70
C PHE A 52 2.22 -8.41 0.63
N ILE A 53 1.86 -7.14 0.73
CA ILE A 53 1.07 -6.42 -0.26
C ILE A 53 1.85 -5.21 -0.75
N THR A 54 1.70 -4.85 -2.02
CA THR A 54 2.30 -3.64 -2.57
C THR A 54 1.60 -2.38 -2.02
N PRO A 55 2.23 -1.19 -2.11
CA PRO A 55 1.59 0.07 -1.74
C PRO A 55 0.28 0.36 -2.50
N GLU A 56 0.14 -0.17 -3.72
CA GLU A 56 -1.05 0.00 -4.55
C GLU A 56 -2.19 -0.91 -4.08
N GLU A 57 -1.87 -2.17 -3.79
CA GLU A 57 -2.80 -3.15 -3.20
C GLU A 57 -3.28 -2.72 -1.81
N GLY A 58 -2.42 -2.04 -1.03
CA GLY A 58 -2.77 -1.40 0.25
C GLY A 58 -3.95 -0.42 0.18
N ARG A 59 -4.29 0.07 -1.02
CA ARG A 59 -5.39 1.02 -1.24
C ARG A 59 -6.66 0.35 -1.76
N SER A 60 -6.64 -0.95 -2.03
CA SER A 60 -7.79 -1.68 -2.54
C SER A 60 -8.94 -1.67 -1.52
N SER A 61 -10.14 -1.33 -1.98
CA SER A 61 -11.38 -1.36 -1.19
C SER A 61 -11.61 -2.68 -0.43
N PRO A 62 -11.44 -3.88 -1.04
CA PRO A 62 -11.63 -5.14 -0.32
C PRO A 62 -10.63 -5.35 0.81
N LEU A 63 -9.37 -4.95 0.62
CA LEU A 63 -8.37 -5.01 1.69
C LEU A 63 -8.74 -4.07 2.85
N ARG A 64 -9.16 -2.84 2.55
CA ARG A 64 -9.61 -1.89 3.57
C ARG A 64 -10.79 -2.44 4.37
N ARG A 65 -11.73 -3.11 3.72
CA ARG A 65 -12.85 -3.77 4.38
C ARG A 65 -12.38 -4.85 5.34
N ALA A 66 -11.50 -5.75 4.90
CA ALA A 66 -10.94 -6.81 5.75
C ALA A 66 -10.17 -6.26 6.96
N LEU A 67 -9.47 -5.12 6.81
CA LEU A 67 -8.83 -4.42 7.92
C LEU A 67 -9.84 -3.82 8.91
N GLN A 68 -10.95 -3.27 8.41
CA GLN A 68 -12.03 -2.71 9.24
C GLN A 68 -12.78 -3.80 10.01
N GLU A 69 -13.02 -4.94 9.38
CA GLU A 69 -13.64 -6.12 9.99
C GLU A 69 -12.72 -6.83 11.00
N ARG A 70 -11.45 -6.39 11.10
CA ARG A 70 -10.39 -6.98 11.94
C ARG A 70 -10.02 -8.42 11.57
N SER A 71 -10.47 -8.90 10.41
CA SER A 71 -10.06 -10.19 9.84
C SER A 71 -8.58 -10.15 9.46
N ILE A 72 -8.08 -8.99 9.04
CA ILE A 72 -6.68 -8.76 8.71
C ILE A 72 -6.13 -7.63 9.58
N ALA A 73 -4.84 -7.70 9.93
CA ALA A 73 -4.10 -6.61 10.57
C ALA A 73 -2.82 -6.28 9.80
N ILE A 74 -2.42 -5.01 9.86
CA ILE A 74 -1.10 -4.58 9.38
C ILE A 74 -0.10 -4.83 10.51
N VAL A 75 0.92 -5.64 10.25
CA VAL A 75 1.97 -5.99 11.22
C VAL A 75 3.09 -4.96 11.16
N ARG A 76 3.61 -4.72 9.94
CA ARG A 76 4.75 -3.82 9.71
C ARG A 76 4.83 -3.37 8.26
N PRO A 77 5.54 -2.28 7.94
CA PRO A 77 5.98 -2.02 6.58
C PRO A 77 6.91 -3.14 6.08
N ALA A 78 6.84 -3.42 4.77
CA ALA A 78 7.79 -4.30 4.10
C ALA A 78 9.20 -3.70 4.16
N THR A 79 10.21 -4.56 4.27
CA THR A 79 11.60 -4.13 4.04
C THR A 79 11.83 -3.92 2.54
N PRO A 80 12.83 -3.10 2.14
CA PRO A 80 13.13 -2.89 0.72
C PRO A 80 13.39 -4.20 -0.05
N ALA A 81 14.08 -5.16 0.57
CA ALA A 81 14.36 -6.46 -0.06
C ALA A 81 13.09 -7.32 -0.24
N GLU A 82 12.15 -7.26 0.72
CA GLU A 82 10.87 -7.97 0.59
C GLU A 82 9.94 -7.33 -0.44
N ASP A 83 9.98 -5.99 -0.54
CA ASP A 83 9.22 -5.22 -1.52
C ASP A 83 9.73 -5.48 -2.95
N GLU A 84 11.05 -5.52 -3.13
CA GLU A 84 11.70 -5.89 -4.39
C GLU A 84 11.37 -7.33 -4.77
N ALA A 85 11.56 -8.29 -3.85
CA ALA A 85 11.23 -9.69 -4.10
C ALA A 85 9.74 -9.92 -4.43
N LEU A 86 8.84 -9.17 -3.82
CA LEU A 86 7.42 -9.21 -4.17
C LEU A 86 7.18 -8.61 -5.55
N SER A 87 7.79 -7.46 -5.86
CA SER A 87 7.67 -6.78 -7.15
C SER A 87 8.19 -7.66 -8.29
N GLU A 88 9.36 -8.29 -8.14
CA GLU A 88 9.90 -9.25 -9.12
C GLU A 88 8.96 -10.43 -9.37
N ARG A 89 8.32 -10.96 -8.32
CA ARG A 89 7.35 -12.07 -8.46
C ARG A 89 6.04 -11.65 -9.15
N LEU A 90 5.69 -10.37 -9.07
CA LEU A 90 4.51 -9.82 -9.74
C LEU A 90 4.82 -9.46 -11.19
N ASP A 91 6.03 -8.97 -11.48
CA ASP A 91 6.49 -8.65 -12.85
C ASP A 91 6.74 -9.92 -13.69
N ALA A 92 7.10 -11.03 -13.05
CA ALA A 92 7.32 -12.32 -13.69
C ALA A 92 6.04 -13.13 -14.01
N GLN A 93 4.84 -12.61 -13.70
CA GLN A 93 3.54 -13.23 -14.00
C GLN A 93 2.87 -12.60 -15.23
#